data_AF-A0A838S5B6-F1
#
_entry.id   AF-A0A838S5B6-F1
#
_cell.length_a   1.000
_cell.length_b   1.000
_cell.length_c   1.000
_cell.angle_alpha   90.00
_cell.angle_beta   90.00
_cell.angle_gamma   90.00
#
_symmetry.space_group_name_H-M   'P 1'
#
loop_
_entity.id
_entity.type
_entity.pdbx_description
1 polymer ?
#
loop_
_entity_poly.entity_id
_entity_poly.type
_entity_poly.pdbx_seq_one_letter_code
_entity_poly.pdbx_strand_id
1 'polypeptide(L)'
;NAERSPTFYRFDSLEQLKVWRQMDAADEEPVVIYHSHTATEAYPSRTDISYASEPAAHYVLVSTRDPEDHELRSYRIVDGKVTEEPVEVVENYMFTHTGADDVPDPR
;
A
#
# COMPACT_ATOMS: atom_id res chain seq x y z
N ASN A 1 -1.86 13.52 -2.38
CA ASN A 1 -1.00 14.03 -1.29
C ASN A 1 -1.56 15.38 -0.84
N ALA A 2 -2.18 15.42 0.35
CA ALA A 2 -2.98 16.56 0.83
C ALA A 2 -2.12 17.72 1.38
N GLU A 3 -0.87 17.43 1.77
CA GLU A 3 0.11 18.43 2.17
C GLU A 3 1.23 18.48 1.12
N ARG A 4 1.51 19.66 0.55
CA ARG A 4 2.65 19.87 -0.37
C ARG A 4 3.96 19.99 0.41
N SER A 5 4.24 19.06 1.32
CA SER A 5 5.49 19.04 2.08
C SER A 5 6.49 18.05 1.46
N PRO A 6 7.73 18.45 1.20
CA PRO A 6 8.77 17.57 0.63
C PRO A 6 9.24 16.47 1.60
N THR A 7 8.76 16.46 2.85
CA THR A 7 9.19 15.52 3.90
C THR A 7 8.05 14.94 4.74
N PHE A 8 6.81 15.36 4.52
CA PHE A 8 5.66 14.87 5.29
C PHE A 8 4.54 14.38 4.38
N TYR A 9 4.21 13.10 4.53
CA TYR A 9 2.94 12.55 4.11
C TYR A 9 1.95 12.72 5.28
N ARG A 10 0.86 13.45 5.06
CA ARG A 10 -0.29 13.42 5.95
C ARG A 10 -1.49 13.01 5.11
N PHE A 11 -1.95 11.78 5.32
CA PHE A 11 -3.27 11.36 4.87
C PHE A 11 -4.28 12.37 5.45
N ASP A 12 -5.22 12.86 4.65
CA ASP A 12 -6.34 13.61 5.23
C ASP A 12 -7.01 12.67 6.23
N SER A 13 -6.92 13.02 7.52
CA SER A 13 -7.30 12.10 8.60
C SER A 13 -8.82 11.82 8.58
N LEU A 14 -9.62 12.69 7.95
CA LEU A 14 -11.05 12.48 7.76
C LEU A 14 -11.34 11.53 6.58
N GLU A 15 -10.57 11.63 5.49
CA GLU A 15 -10.68 10.68 4.38
C GLU A 15 -10.24 9.27 4.81
N GLN A 16 -9.12 9.16 5.54
CA GLN A 16 -8.66 7.87 6.06
C GLN A 16 -9.70 7.23 6.98
N LEU A 17 -10.25 8.00 7.92
CA LEU A 17 -11.29 7.53 8.83
C LEU A 17 -12.55 7.08 8.08
N LYS A 18 -12.92 7.78 7.00
CA LYS A 18 -14.07 7.42 6.18
C LYS A 18 -13.85 6.09 5.47
N VAL A 19 -12.69 5.89 4.84
CA VAL A 19 -12.35 4.63 4.16
C VAL A 19 -12.33 3.47 5.17
N TRP A 20 -11.74 3.67 6.35
CA TRP A 20 -11.64 2.62 7.37
C TRP A 20 -13.02 2.19 7.87
N ARG A 21 -13.95 3.14 8.04
CA ARG A 21 -15.34 2.84 8.39
C ARG A 21 -16.09 2.10 7.28
N GLN A 22 -15.79 2.41 6.02
CA GLN A 22 -16.43 1.74 4.89
C GLN A 22 -15.97 0.28 4.79
N MET A 23 -14.67 0.04 4.97
CA MET A 23 -14.09 -1.31 4.98
C MET A 23 -14.61 -2.13 6.16
N ASP A 24 -14.63 -1.57 7.37
CA ASP A 24 -15.19 -2.23 8.57
C ASP A 24 -16.67 -2.59 8.38
N ALA A 25 -17.46 -1.69 7.78
CA ALA A 25 -18.86 -1.96 7.45
C ALA A 25 -19.05 -3.05 6.37
N ALA A 26 -18.02 -3.31 5.57
CA ALA A 26 -18.00 -4.32 4.51
C ALA A 26 -17.28 -5.61 4.93
N ASP A 27 -16.80 -5.73 6.17
CA ASP A 27 -15.94 -6.84 6.66
C ASP A 27 -14.66 -7.00 5.80
N GLU A 28 -14.10 -5.88 5.36
CA GLU A 28 -12.88 -5.80 4.54
C GLU A 28 -11.66 -5.37 5.35
N GLU A 29 -10.48 -5.84 4.94
CA GLU A 29 -9.20 -5.49 5.54
C GLU A 29 -8.22 -4.88 4.51
N PRO A 30 -7.31 -3.98 4.94
CA PRO A 30 -6.34 -3.39 4.02
C PRO A 30 -5.26 -4.40 3.62
N VAL A 31 -5.25 -4.77 2.34
CA VAL A 31 -4.22 -5.66 1.78
C VAL A 31 -2.93 -4.90 1.48
N VAL A 32 -3.03 -3.68 0.95
CA VAL A 32 -1.87 -2.85 0.55
C VAL A 32 -2.06 -1.42 1.03
N ILE A 33 -1.02 -0.87 1.66
CA ILE A 33 -0.90 0.56 1.98
C ILE A 33 0.32 1.07 1.23
N TYR A 34 0.17 2.14 0.44
CA TYR A 34 1.29 2.66 -0.34
C TYR A 34 1.44 4.17 -0.23
N HIS A 35 2.69 4.63 -0.30
CA HIS A 35 3.04 6.05 -0.40
C HIS A 35 4.39 6.25 -1.09
N SER A 36 4.66 7.50 -1.47
CA SER A 36 5.88 7.87 -2.19
C SER A 36 6.86 8.64 -1.32
N HIS A 37 8.15 8.36 -1.46
CA HIS A 37 9.24 9.16 -0.94
C HIS A 37 9.87 10.00 -2.06
N THR A 38 9.78 11.33 -1.95
CA THR A 38 10.26 12.22 -3.02
C THR A 38 11.75 12.55 -2.93
N ALA A 39 12.39 12.27 -1.80
CA ALA A 39 13.78 12.66 -1.54
C ALA A 39 14.63 11.54 -0.91
N THR A 40 14.02 10.38 -0.60
CA THR A 40 14.66 9.28 0.11
C THR A 40 14.38 7.96 -0.59
N GLU A 41 15.16 6.94 -0.27
CA GLU A 41 14.99 5.57 -0.76
C GLU A 41 13.59 5.04 -0.47
N ALA A 42 13.18 4.04 -1.24
CA ALA A 42 11.96 3.29 -0.99
C ALA A 42 12.14 2.36 0.23
N TYR A 43 12.48 2.92 1.39
CA TYR A 43 12.66 2.21 2.65
C TYR A 43 11.86 2.91 3.77
N PRO A 44 11.13 2.16 4.63
CA PRO A 44 10.30 2.75 5.67
C PRO A 44 11.09 3.66 6.62
N SER A 45 10.68 4.91 6.74
CA SER A 45 11.21 5.84 7.74
C SER A 45 10.75 5.44 9.15
N ARG A 46 11.37 6.04 10.17
CA ARG A 46 10.91 5.87 11.56
C ARG A 46 9.45 6.26 11.76
N THR A 47 8.99 7.27 11.04
CA THR A 47 7.60 7.73 11.09
C THR A 47 6.66 6.71 10.46
N ASP A 48 7.02 6.15 9.30
CA ASP A 48 6.24 5.11 8.61
C ASP A 48 6.07 3.88 9.52
N ILE A 49 7.18 3.42 10.13
CA ILE A 49 7.17 2.29 11.07
C ILE A 49 6.27 2.59 12.29
N SER A 50 6.24 3.84 12.77
CA SER A 50 5.39 4.21 13.92
C SER A 50 3.90 4.28 13.59
N TYR A 51 3.55 4.47 12.31
CA TYR A 51 2.18 4.51 11.82
C TYR A 51 1.69 3.18 11.24
N ALA A 52 2.59 2.20 11.10
CA ALA A 52 2.24 0.86 10.66
C ALA A 52 1.44 0.12 11.74
N SER A 53 0.11 0.21 11.66
CA SER A 53 -0.82 -0.46 12.58
C SER A 53 -1.41 -1.75 12.02
N GLU A 54 -1.26 -2.02 10.73
CA GLU A 54 -1.85 -3.14 10.02
C GLU A 54 -0.80 -4.25 9.80
N PRO A 55 -0.80 -5.34 10.59
CA PRO A 55 0.25 -6.37 10.52
C PRO A 55 0.14 -7.27 9.28
N ALA A 56 -1.07 -7.36 8.71
CA ALA A 56 -1.36 -8.15 7.52
C ALA A 56 -1.11 -7.37 6.22
N ALA A 57 -1.03 -6.04 6.29
CA ALA A 57 -0.88 -5.19 5.12
C ALA A 57 0.55 -5.22 4.56
N HIS A 58 0.64 -5.15 3.24
CA HIS A 58 1.88 -4.90 2.52
C HIS A 58 2.11 -3.39 2.39
N TYR A 59 3.22 -2.90 2.95
CA TYR A 59 3.60 -1.49 2.86
C TYR A 59 4.47 -1.27 1.63
N VAL A 60 3.88 -0.72 0.58
CA VAL A 60 4.56 -0.49 -0.69
C VAL A 60 5.08 0.94 -0.75
N LEU A 61 6.38 1.09 -0.92
CA LEU A 61 7.04 2.38 -1.03
C LEU A 61 7.54 2.58 -2.45
N VAL A 62 7.30 3.78 -2.97
CA VAL A 62 7.84 4.22 -4.27
C VAL A 62 8.77 5.40 -4.04
N SER A 63 10.05 5.29 -4.40
CA SER A 63 10.95 6.44 -4.42
C SER A 63 10.86 7.16 -5.75
N THR A 64 10.74 8.48 -5.70
CA THR A 64 10.84 9.37 -6.86
C THR A 64 12.02 10.34 -6.69
N ARG A 65 13.03 9.94 -5.89
CA ARG A 65 14.20 10.78 -5.59
C ARG A 65 15.09 11.00 -6.82
N ASP A 66 15.11 10.01 -7.71
CA ASP A 66 15.78 10.05 -8.99
C ASP A 66 14.71 10.27 -10.08
N PRO A 67 14.84 11.28 -10.95
CA PRO A 67 13.88 11.55 -12.01
C PRO A 67 13.87 10.46 -13.10
N GLU A 68 14.96 9.72 -13.26
CA GLU A 68 15.13 8.71 -14.31
C GLU A 68 14.89 7.28 -13.80
N ASP A 69 15.02 7.04 -12.49
CA ASP A 69 14.84 5.72 -11.87
C ASP A 69 13.85 5.76 -10.68
N HIS A 70 12.89 4.85 -10.69
CA HIS A 70 11.85 4.75 -9.68
C HIS A 70 11.96 3.43 -8.94
N GLU A 71 12.39 3.49 -7.68
CA GLU A 71 12.46 2.30 -6.83
C GLU A 71 11.07 1.96 -6.30
N LEU A 72 10.60 0.73 -6.54
CA LEU A 72 9.40 0.17 -5.93
C LEU A 72 9.79 -1.00 -5.04
N ARG A 73 9.43 -0.94 -3.75
CA ARG A 73 9.75 -1.97 -2.75
C ARG A 73 8.55 -2.25 -1.86
N SER A 74 8.42 -3.49 -1.39
CA SER A 74 7.34 -3.93 -0.49
C SER A 74 7.93 -4.36 0.85
N TYR A 75 7.23 -4.05 1.94
CA TYR A 75 7.63 -4.40 3.29
C TYR A 75 6.47 -4.91 4.12
N ARG A 76 6.78 -5.88 4.98
CA ARG A 76 5.96 -6.27 6.11
C ARG A 76 6.50 -5.62 7.37
N ILE A 77 5.64 -4.93 8.11
CA ILE A 77 6.01 -4.23 9.34
C ILE A 77 5.17 -4.79 10.49
N VAL A 78 5.82 -5.51 11.41
CA VAL A 78 5.16 -6.15 12.57
C VAL A 78 5.98 -5.87 13.82
N ASP A 79 5.35 -5.33 14.86
CA ASP A 79 6.01 -4.95 16.13
C ASP A 79 7.26 -4.07 15.92
N GLY A 80 7.19 -3.16 14.95
CA GLY A 80 8.29 -2.27 14.57
C GLY A 80 9.44 -2.94 13.82
N LYS A 81 9.34 -4.24 13.49
CA LYS A 81 10.31 -4.96 12.68
C LYS A 81 9.93 -4.87 11.21
N VAL A 82 10.88 -4.42 10.40
CA VAL A 82 10.73 -4.28 8.94
C VAL A 82 11.33 -5.51 8.26
N THR A 83 10.54 -6.16 7.41
CA THR A 83 10.98 -7.26 6.54
C THR A 83 10.64 -6.90 5.11
N GLU A 84 11.62 -6.91 4.21
CA GLU A 84 11.37 -6.69 2.79
C GLU A 84 10.76 -7.94 2.13
N GLU A 85 9.81 -7.71 1.22
CA GLU A 85 9.15 -8.74 0.44
C GLU A 85 9.46 -8.52 -1.05
N PRO A 86 9.76 -9.59 -1.81
CA PRO A 86 9.99 -9.48 -3.24
C PRO A 86 8.72 -9.01 -3.97
N VAL A 87 8.88 -8.20 -5.00
CA VAL A 87 7.79 -7.74 -5.86
C VAL A 87 8.01 -8.24 -7.27
N GLU A 88 6.97 -8.84 -7.84
CA GLU A 88 6.92 -9.24 -9.24
C GLU A 88 5.75 -8.50 -9.91
N VAL A 89 6.05 -7.76 -10.98
CA VAL A 89 5.03 -7.10 -11.79
C VAL A 89 4.63 -8.06 -12.90
N VAL A 90 3.37 -8.51 -12.86
CA VAL A 90 2.82 -9.43 -13.85
C VAL A 90 2.05 -8.67 -14.93
N GLU A 91 2.17 -9.08 -16.19
CA GLU A 91 1.46 -8.43 -17.30
C GLU A 91 -0.07 -8.63 -17.21
N ASN A 92 -0.51 -9.78 -16.66
CA ASN A 92 -1.91 -10.10 -16.42
C ASN A 92 -2.07 -11.02 -15.21
N TYR A 93 -3.06 -10.76 -14.37
CA TYR A 93 -3.48 -11.67 -13.31
C TYR A 93 -4.45 -12.71 -13.88
N MET A 94 -3.98 -13.95 -14.11
CA MET A 94 -4.79 -15.06 -14.62
C MET A 94 -5.64 -15.78 -13.54
N PHE A 95 -6.04 -15.07 -12.48
CA PHE A 95 -7.05 -15.57 -11.54
C PHE A 95 -8.19 -14.58 -11.38
N THR A 96 -9.35 -15.02 -11.85
CA THR A 96 -10.66 -14.42 -11.65
C THR A 96 -10.89 -14.21 -10.15
N HIS A 97 -11.22 -12.97 -9.77
CA HIS A 97 -12.02 -12.78 -8.56
C HIS A 97 -13.36 -13.44 -8.86
N THR A 98 -13.49 -14.72 -8.54
CA THR A 98 -14.76 -15.43 -8.68
C THR A 98 -15.64 -15.03 -7.51
N GLY A 99 -16.08 -13.76 -7.52
CA GLY A 99 -17.31 -13.36 -6.85
C GLY A 99 -18.46 -14.14 -7.48
N ALA A 100 -19.54 -14.34 -6.72
CA ALA A 100 -20.61 -15.30 -7.01
C ALA A 100 -21.44 -15.06 -8.31
N ASP A 101 -21.02 -14.16 -9.20
CA ASP A 101 -21.84 -13.69 -10.33
C ASP A 101 -21.38 -14.12 -11.74
N ASP A 102 -20.32 -14.89 -11.90
CA ASP A 102 -19.93 -15.40 -13.24
C ASP A 102 -20.02 -16.93 -13.32
N VAL A 103 -21.20 -17.41 -13.74
CA VAL A 103 -21.36 -18.73 -14.37
C VAL A 103 -20.97 -18.57 -15.84
N PRO A 104 -19.84 -19.12 -16.31
CA PRO A 104 -19.48 -19.01 -17.71
C PRO A 104 -20.44 -19.86 -18.57
N ASP A 105 -21.06 -19.19 -19.54
CA ASP A 105 -21.87 -19.77 -20.61
C ASP A 105 -21.07 -20.84 -21.38
N PRO A 106 -21.53 -22.10 -21.44
CA PRO A 106 -20.81 -23.16 -22.14
C PRO A 106 -21.09 -23.05 -23.64
N ARG A 107 -20.12 -22.53 -24.40
CA ARG A 107 -20.01 -22.82 -25.83
C ARG A 107 -18.92 -23.84 -26.10
#